data_AF-A0A9D1DDS0-F1
#
_entry.id   AF-A0A9D1DDS0-F1
#
_cell.length_a   1.000
_cell.length_b   1.000
_cell.length_c   1.000
_cell.angle_alpha   90.00
_cell.angle_beta   90.00
_cell.angle_gamma   90.00
#
_symmetry.space_group_name_H-M   'P 1'
#
loop_
_entity.id
_entity.type
_entity.pdbx_description
1 polymer ?
#
loop_
_entity_poly.entity_id
_entity_poly.type
_entity_poly.pdbx_seq_one_letter_code
_entity_poly.pdbx_strand_id
1 'polypeptide(L)'
;MKPTDNSFPAGNVTSLAERKAAKLAYFNREKYGSIIRAARLKKGINQPELARILNTSKNYVSNWEVGKARPDLNMIPGLCEALGISLNTFFGQAVFTEELTSEDRRVLSNYHYLSQQNRQVIDQLMATMLDVQARNLRKYVQENFQRVWYDDLKTSAGTGNPLDEGGHGVYIYLRADRNVCRADAVITVSGDSMEPDLHDGDDILVQYADAISPGEVGVFVADGEGFVKEYQPDGLHSHNSKYPVLHFNDDDNVRCIGRVIGIVPIDARPTEMEQAELDDLQHEAAQRH
;
A
#
# COMPACT_ATOMS: atom_id res chain seq x y z
N MET A 1 -31.11 -3.72 66.77
CA MET A 1 -32.06 -4.63 66.07
C MET A 1 -31.34 -5.19 64.85
N LYS A 2 -31.60 -6.46 64.55
CA LYS A 2 -30.89 -7.37 63.63
C LYS A 2 -31.09 -7.01 62.12
N PRO A 3 -30.41 -7.71 61.18
CA PRO A 3 -29.55 -7.17 60.13
C PRO A 3 -30.27 -6.86 58.81
N THR A 4 -29.68 -6.01 57.98
CA THR A 4 -30.02 -5.89 56.56
C THR A 4 -29.36 -7.03 55.77
N ASP A 5 -30.23 -7.87 55.23
CA ASP A 5 -30.00 -8.88 54.21
C ASP A 5 -29.19 -8.31 53.03
N ASN A 6 -28.00 -8.87 52.80
CA ASN A 6 -27.15 -8.55 51.66
C ASN A 6 -27.11 -9.79 50.76
N SER A 7 -28.25 -10.09 50.14
CA SER A 7 -28.36 -11.07 49.07
C SER A 7 -27.75 -10.48 47.79
N PHE A 8 -26.46 -10.78 47.57
CA PHE A 8 -25.86 -10.63 46.25
C PHE A 8 -26.38 -11.75 45.33
N PRO A 9 -26.87 -11.44 44.12
CA PRO A 9 -27.32 -12.45 43.19
C PRO A 9 -26.11 -13.32 42.80
N ALA A 10 -26.28 -14.64 42.81
CA ALA A 10 -25.28 -15.60 42.40
C ALA A 10 -24.90 -15.36 40.93
N GLY A 11 -23.88 -14.52 40.73
CA GLY A 11 -23.22 -14.35 39.45
C GLY A 11 -22.70 -15.71 39.00
N ASN A 12 -23.07 -16.11 37.79
CA ASN A 12 -22.76 -17.41 37.21
C ASN A 12 -21.23 -17.55 37.06
N VAL A 13 -20.56 -18.11 38.07
CA VAL A 13 -19.12 -18.36 38.04
C VAL A 13 -18.89 -19.53 37.08
N THR A 14 -18.76 -19.22 35.79
CA THR A 14 -18.39 -20.20 34.76
C THR A 14 -17.07 -20.84 35.20
N SER A 15 -17.08 -22.16 35.41
CA SER A 15 -15.95 -22.88 35.96
C SER A 15 -14.71 -22.74 35.05
N LEU A 16 -13.51 -22.85 35.62
CA LEU A 16 -12.25 -22.84 34.84
C LEU A 16 -12.26 -23.86 33.70
N ALA A 17 -12.94 -25.00 33.90
CA ALA A 17 -13.14 -26.03 32.90
C ALA A 17 -14.01 -25.57 31.73
N GLU A 18 -15.13 -24.90 32.01
CA GLU A 18 -16.02 -24.33 30.99
C GLU A 18 -15.35 -23.21 30.19
N ARG A 19 -14.56 -22.36 30.85
CA ARG A 19 -13.77 -21.31 30.16
C ARG A 19 -12.72 -21.91 29.22
N LYS A 20 -12.02 -22.97 29.65
CA LYS A 20 -11.06 -23.70 28.79
C LYS A 20 -11.76 -24.38 27.61
N ALA A 21 -12.90 -25.03 27.85
CA ALA A 21 -13.69 -25.68 26.81
C ALA A 21 -14.22 -24.68 25.77
N ALA A 22 -14.70 -23.52 26.21
CA ALA A 22 -15.16 -22.45 25.32
C ALA A 22 -14.02 -21.88 24.46
N LYS A 23 -12.83 -21.66 25.05
CA LYS A 23 -11.65 -21.20 24.32
C LYS A 23 -11.18 -22.23 23.28
N LEU A 24 -11.19 -23.51 23.63
CA LEU A 24 -10.84 -24.59 22.71
C LEU A 24 -11.87 -24.72 21.57
N ALA A 25 -13.16 -24.61 21.88
CA ALA A 25 -14.22 -24.66 20.89
C ALA A 25 -14.15 -23.49 19.91
N TYR A 26 -13.85 -22.28 20.41
CA TYR A 26 -13.60 -21.12 19.58
C TYR A 26 -12.42 -21.35 18.62
N PHE A 27 -11.27 -21.80 19.14
CA PHE A 27 -10.08 -22.09 18.34
C PHE A 27 -10.36 -23.13 17.25
N ASN A 28 -11.01 -24.25 17.60
CA ASN A 28 -11.34 -25.31 16.65
C ASN A 28 -12.31 -24.83 15.56
N ARG A 29 -13.31 -24.01 15.93
CA ARG A 29 -14.25 -23.42 14.98
C ARG A 29 -13.56 -22.48 14.02
N GLU A 30 -12.65 -21.64 14.52
CA GLU A 30 -11.91 -20.67 13.71
C GLU A 30 -10.96 -21.38 12.74
N LYS A 31 -10.21 -22.39 13.22
CA LYS A 31 -9.18 -23.08 12.43
C LYS A 31 -9.68 -24.17 11.50
N TYR A 32 -10.77 -24.86 11.83
CA TYR A 32 -11.26 -26.00 11.05
C TYR A 32 -12.73 -25.84 10.67
N GLY A 33 -13.58 -25.53 11.64
CA GLY A 33 -15.04 -25.54 11.45
C GLY A 33 -15.54 -24.54 10.42
N SER A 34 -14.98 -23.33 10.42
CA SER A 34 -15.29 -22.24 9.48
C SER A 34 -14.98 -22.64 8.03
N ILE A 35 -13.80 -23.25 7.81
CA ILE A 35 -13.30 -23.68 6.50
C ILE A 35 -14.16 -24.82 5.95
N ILE A 36 -14.44 -25.84 6.78
CA ILE A 36 -15.30 -26.98 6.42
C ILE A 36 -16.68 -26.47 6.01
N ARG A 37 -17.28 -25.59 6.83
CA ARG A 37 -18.61 -25.03 6.55
C ARG A 37 -18.62 -24.21 5.26
N ALA A 38 -17.63 -23.33 5.07
CA ALA A 38 -17.54 -22.48 3.89
C ALA A 38 -17.38 -23.31 2.61
N ALA A 39 -16.45 -24.27 2.60
CA ALA A 39 -16.23 -25.15 1.45
C ALA A 39 -17.46 -26.02 1.15
N ARG A 40 -18.13 -26.54 2.20
CA ARG A 40 -19.35 -27.34 2.05
C ARG A 40 -20.48 -26.54 1.40
N LEU A 41 -20.70 -25.30 1.84
CA LEU A 41 -21.70 -24.40 1.28
C LEU A 41 -21.36 -23.99 -0.15
N LYS A 42 -20.09 -23.71 -0.45
CA LYS A 42 -19.62 -23.40 -1.81
C LYS A 42 -19.88 -24.55 -2.79
N LYS A 43 -19.75 -25.81 -2.33
CA LYS A 43 -20.02 -27.02 -3.10
C LYS A 43 -21.53 -27.37 -3.17
N GLY A 44 -22.38 -26.63 -2.47
CA GLY A 44 -23.84 -26.83 -2.50
C GLY A 44 -24.36 -28.05 -1.73
N ILE A 45 -23.53 -28.69 -0.90
CA ILE A 45 -23.91 -29.92 -0.18
C ILE A 45 -24.31 -29.62 1.28
N ASN A 46 -25.19 -30.43 1.87
CA ASN A 46 -25.62 -30.29 3.27
C ASN A 46 -24.78 -31.16 4.23
N GLN A 47 -24.89 -30.94 5.55
CA GLN A 47 -24.10 -31.70 6.54
C GLN A 47 -24.32 -33.23 6.47
N PRO A 48 -25.57 -33.75 6.36
CA PRO A 48 -25.79 -35.18 6.12
C PRO A 48 -25.13 -35.72 4.86
N GLU A 49 -25.10 -34.94 3.79
CA GLU A 49 -24.52 -35.34 2.51
C GLU A 49 -23.00 -35.43 2.56
N LEU A 50 -22.33 -34.44 3.17
CA LEU A 50 -20.89 -34.51 3.44
C LEU A 50 -20.55 -35.71 4.33
N ALA A 51 -21.39 -35.99 5.34
CA ALA A 51 -21.21 -37.14 6.22
C ALA A 51 -21.30 -38.47 5.45
N ARG A 52 -22.24 -38.58 4.51
CA ARG A 52 -22.39 -39.74 3.63
C ARG A 52 -21.17 -39.95 2.73
N ILE A 53 -20.63 -38.88 2.14
CA ILE A 53 -19.42 -38.95 1.28
C ILE A 53 -18.21 -39.44 2.10
N LEU A 54 -18.07 -38.98 3.33
CA LEU A 54 -16.96 -39.32 4.22
C LEU A 54 -17.16 -40.60 5.04
N ASN A 55 -18.26 -41.32 4.80
CA ASN A 55 -18.66 -42.49 5.59
C ASN A 55 -18.62 -42.23 7.11
N THR A 56 -19.15 -41.09 7.54
CA THR A 56 -19.23 -40.66 8.94
C THR A 56 -20.66 -40.23 9.29
N SER A 57 -20.88 -39.80 10.53
CA SER A 57 -22.20 -39.33 10.99
C SER A 57 -22.37 -37.82 10.83
N LYS A 58 -23.61 -37.38 10.58
CA LYS A 58 -23.98 -35.94 10.56
C LYS A 58 -23.50 -35.20 11.82
N ASN A 59 -23.56 -35.86 12.98
CA ASN A 59 -23.16 -35.28 14.26
C ASN A 59 -21.66 -34.95 14.29
N TYR A 60 -20.81 -35.75 13.64
CA TYR A 60 -19.37 -35.47 13.54
C TYR A 60 -19.11 -34.20 12.74
N VAL A 61 -19.72 -34.09 11.55
CA VAL A 61 -19.61 -32.89 10.70
C VAL A 61 -20.10 -31.64 11.44
N SER A 62 -21.25 -31.73 12.12
CA SER A 62 -21.78 -30.63 12.93
C SER A 62 -20.83 -30.23 14.07
N ASN A 63 -20.25 -31.22 14.77
CA ASN A 63 -19.29 -30.97 15.85
C ASN A 63 -18.02 -30.29 15.34
N TRP A 64 -17.55 -30.62 14.13
CA TRP A 64 -16.44 -29.93 13.50
C TRP A 64 -16.77 -28.48 13.15
N GLU A 65 -17.91 -28.24 12.49
CA GLU A 65 -18.33 -26.89 12.08
C GLU A 65 -18.57 -25.93 13.27
N VAL A 66 -19.04 -26.47 14.40
CA VAL A 66 -19.28 -25.69 15.63
C VAL A 66 -18.02 -25.61 16.51
N GLY A 67 -16.96 -26.38 16.20
CA GLY A 67 -15.70 -26.41 16.95
C GLY A 67 -15.71 -27.30 18.20
N LYS A 68 -16.79 -28.05 18.44
CA LYS A 68 -16.86 -29.02 19.55
C LYS A 68 -15.82 -30.14 19.43
N ALA A 69 -15.44 -30.48 18.20
CA ALA A 69 -14.40 -31.44 17.89
C ALA A 69 -13.59 -30.95 16.68
N ARG A 70 -12.41 -31.54 16.46
CA ARG A 70 -11.65 -31.38 15.21
C ARG A 70 -11.73 -32.67 14.38
N PRO A 71 -11.57 -32.60 13.04
CA PRO A 71 -11.37 -33.80 12.24
C PRO A 71 -10.06 -34.50 12.63
N ASP A 72 -10.07 -35.83 12.61
CA ASP A 72 -8.85 -36.60 12.80
C ASP A 72 -7.91 -36.45 11.60
N LEU A 73 -6.60 -36.51 11.85
CA LEU A 73 -5.57 -36.32 10.83
C LEU A 73 -5.79 -37.22 9.60
N ASN A 74 -6.18 -38.47 9.83
CA ASN A 74 -6.43 -39.47 8.79
C ASN A 74 -7.67 -39.15 7.93
N MET A 75 -8.61 -38.35 8.44
CA MET A 75 -9.82 -37.94 7.72
C MET A 75 -9.59 -36.71 6.85
N ILE A 76 -8.52 -35.94 7.09
CA ILE A 76 -8.28 -34.67 6.41
C ILE A 76 -8.12 -34.83 4.89
N PRO A 77 -7.37 -35.81 4.35
CA PRO A 77 -7.26 -35.98 2.89
C PRO A 77 -8.62 -36.25 2.23
N GLY A 78 -9.41 -37.18 2.79
CA GLY A 78 -10.75 -37.50 2.29
C GLY A 78 -11.72 -36.32 2.43
N LEU A 79 -11.61 -35.54 3.51
CA LEU A 79 -12.37 -34.30 3.72
C LEU A 79 -12.04 -33.24 2.66
N CYS A 80 -10.76 -33.08 2.32
CA CYS A 80 -10.32 -32.15 1.28
C CYS A 80 -10.85 -32.56 -0.11
N GLU A 81 -10.75 -33.84 -0.46
CA GLU A 81 -11.30 -34.40 -1.71
C GLU A 81 -12.84 -34.25 -1.77
N ALA A 82 -13.54 -34.62 -0.69
CA ALA A 82 -14.99 -34.48 -0.59
C ALA A 82 -15.45 -33.03 -0.69
N LEU A 83 -14.65 -32.05 -0.26
CA LEU A 83 -14.94 -30.63 -0.32
C LEU A 83 -14.40 -29.93 -1.58
N GLY A 84 -13.51 -30.58 -2.34
CA GLY A 84 -12.87 -29.99 -3.51
C GLY A 84 -11.89 -28.85 -3.16
N ILE A 85 -11.18 -28.95 -2.04
CA ILE A 85 -10.18 -27.98 -1.58
C ILE A 85 -8.82 -28.64 -1.39
N SER A 86 -7.73 -27.87 -1.47
CA SER A 86 -6.38 -28.39 -1.18
C SER A 86 -6.13 -28.50 0.32
N LEU A 87 -5.15 -29.33 0.72
CA LEU A 87 -4.68 -29.40 2.12
C LEU A 87 -4.20 -28.03 2.63
N ASN A 88 -3.55 -27.24 1.78
CA ASN A 88 -3.04 -25.92 2.17
C ASN A 88 -4.20 -24.95 2.45
N THR A 89 -5.21 -24.95 1.59
CA THR A 89 -6.47 -24.21 1.81
C THR A 89 -7.15 -24.66 3.10
N PHE A 90 -7.14 -25.97 3.41
CA PHE A 90 -7.73 -26.52 4.63
C PHE A 90 -7.04 -26.04 5.92
N PHE A 91 -5.72 -25.85 5.91
CA PHE A 91 -4.97 -25.36 7.08
C PHE A 91 -4.85 -23.83 7.16
N GLY A 92 -5.50 -23.08 6.26
CA GLY A 92 -5.40 -21.63 6.22
C GLY A 92 -3.99 -21.12 5.91
N GLN A 93 -3.13 -21.97 5.35
CA GLN A 93 -1.96 -21.49 4.62
C GLN A 93 -2.50 -20.98 3.30
N ALA A 94 -2.82 -19.68 3.26
CA ALA A 94 -2.87 -18.96 2.02
C ALA A 94 -1.51 -19.18 1.37
N VAL A 95 -1.48 -20.07 0.38
CA VAL A 95 -0.28 -20.20 -0.42
C VAL A 95 -0.27 -18.92 -1.26
N PHE A 96 0.52 -17.95 -0.84
CA PHE A 96 1.15 -17.02 -1.79
C PHE A 96 2.24 -17.81 -2.54
N THR A 97 1.85 -18.91 -3.19
CA THR A 97 2.56 -19.34 -4.37
C THR A 97 1.63 -18.88 -5.46
N GLU A 98 2.07 -17.88 -6.23
CA GLU A 98 1.61 -17.80 -7.61
C GLU A 98 1.65 -19.23 -8.16
N GLU A 99 0.47 -19.80 -8.45
CA GLU A 99 0.43 -21.16 -8.95
C GLU A 99 1.26 -21.18 -10.23
N LEU A 100 2.33 -22.00 -10.25
CA LEU A 100 3.18 -22.13 -11.43
C LEU A 100 2.29 -22.36 -12.64
N THR A 101 2.42 -21.45 -13.61
CA THR A 101 1.68 -21.52 -14.86
C THR A 101 2.03 -22.81 -15.59
N SER A 102 1.23 -23.19 -16.59
CA SER A 102 1.56 -24.32 -17.46
C SER A 102 2.92 -24.13 -18.16
N GLU A 103 3.30 -22.88 -18.42
CA GLU A 103 4.59 -22.53 -19.00
C GLU A 103 5.74 -22.75 -18.03
N ASP A 104 5.61 -22.28 -16.79
CA ASP A 104 6.64 -22.46 -15.75
C ASP A 104 6.91 -23.94 -15.48
N ARG A 105 5.84 -24.75 -15.37
CA ARG A 105 5.94 -26.20 -15.17
C ARG A 105 6.66 -26.87 -16.33
N ARG A 106 6.40 -26.42 -17.57
CA ARG A 106 7.06 -26.95 -18.77
C ARG A 106 8.55 -26.63 -18.77
N VAL A 107 8.93 -25.38 -18.47
CA VAL A 107 10.34 -24.95 -18.40
C VAL A 107 11.08 -25.75 -17.33
N LEU A 108 10.52 -25.84 -16.12
CA LEU A 108 11.13 -26.58 -15.01
C LEU A 108 11.28 -28.08 -15.32
N SER A 109 10.23 -28.69 -15.88
CA SER A 109 10.26 -30.09 -16.32
C SER A 109 11.39 -30.31 -17.34
N ASN A 110 11.44 -29.50 -18.40
CA ASN A 110 12.49 -29.61 -19.42
C ASN A 110 13.89 -29.44 -18.83
N TYR A 111 14.08 -28.46 -17.96
CA TYR A 111 15.33 -28.22 -17.26
C TYR A 111 15.77 -29.45 -16.42
N HIS A 112 14.83 -30.11 -15.75
CA HIS A 112 15.10 -31.36 -15.02
C HIS A 112 15.45 -32.56 -15.93
N TYR A 113 15.00 -32.60 -17.18
CA TYR A 113 15.43 -33.64 -18.12
C TYR A 113 16.81 -33.39 -18.74
N LEU A 114 17.36 -32.18 -18.62
CA LEU A 114 18.70 -31.88 -19.15
C LEU A 114 19.81 -32.59 -18.36
N SER A 115 20.89 -32.94 -19.07
CA SER A 115 22.16 -33.38 -18.46
C SER A 115 22.78 -32.26 -17.62
N GLN A 116 23.67 -32.60 -16.69
CA GLN A 116 24.36 -31.62 -15.86
C GLN A 116 25.11 -30.55 -16.68
N GLN A 117 25.78 -30.96 -17.76
CA GLN A 117 26.51 -30.06 -18.66
C GLN A 117 25.57 -29.05 -19.33
N ASN A 118 24.41 -29.52 -19.82
CA ASN A 118 23.44 -28.66 -20.48
C ASN A 118 22.76 -27.70 -19.49
N ARG A 119 22.50 -28.14 -18.25
CA ARG A 119 21.99 -27.26 -17.19
C ARG A 119 22.95 -26.12 -16.88
N GLN A 120 24.26 -26.40 -16.77
CA GLN A 120 25.26 -25.35 -16.53
C GLN A 120 25.26 -24.28 -17.63
N VAL A 121 25.09 -24.68 -18.90
CA VAL A 121 24.98 -23.72 -20.01
C VAL A 121 23.72 -22.86 -19.88
N ILE A 122 22.58 -23.46 -19.54
CA ILE A 122 21.32 -22.74 -19.33
C ILE A 122 21.43 -21.79 -18.13
N ASP A 123 22.02 -22.22 -17.02
CA ASP A 123 22.23 -21.39 -15.83
C ASP A 123 23.09 -20.17 -16.14
N GLN A 124 24.21 -20.37 -16.85
CA GLN A 124 25.08 -19.27 -17.26
C GLN A 124 24.36 -18.32 -18.21
N LEU A 125 23.59 -18.85 -19.16
CA LEU A 125 22.82 -18.03 -20.09
C LEU A 125 21.76 -17.20 -19.36
N MET A 126 20.99 -17.81 -18.46
CA MET A 126 19.98 -17.12 -17.64
C MET A 126 20.63 -16.03 -16.80
N ALA A 127 21.72 -16.34 -16.08
CA ALA A 127 22.44 -15.37 -15.27
C ALA A 127 22.94 -14.18 -16.12
N THR A 128 23.49 -14.47 -17.30
CA THR A 128 23.97 -13.43 -18.23
C THR A 128 22.82 -12.55 -18.75
N MET A 129 21.69 -13.15 -19.10
CA MET A 129 20.51 -12.40 -19.58
C MET A 129 19.91 -11.51 -18.48
N LEU A 130 19.84 -12.02 -17.24
CA LEU A 130 19.37 -11.24 -16.09
C LEU A 130 20.31 -10.09 -15.79
N ASP A 131 21.62 -10.32 -15.82
CA ASP A 131 22.63 -9.28 -15.64
C ASP A 131 22.56 -8.20 -16.73
N VAL A 132 22.37 -8.59 -18.00
CA VAL A 132 22.16 -7.62 -19.09
C VAL A 132 20.88 -6.80 -18.89
N GLN A 133 19.78 -7.44 -18.46
CA GLN A 133 18.53 -6.74 -18.17
C GLN A 133 18.68 -5.74 -17.02
N ALA A 134 19.30 -6.15 -15.92
CA ALA A 134 19.58 -5.28 -14.79
C ALA A 134 20.47 -4.09 -15.19
N ARG A 135 21.54 -4.32 -15.95
CA ARG A 135 22.40 -3.25 -16.46
C ARG A 135 21.67 -2.27 -17.38
N ASN A 136 20.78 -2.77 -18.23
CA ASN A 136 19.97 -1.92 -19.10
C ASN A 136 18.98 -1.07 -18.31
N LEU A 137 18.30 -1.66 -17.32
CA LEU A 137 17.40 -0.93 -16.43
C LEU A 137 18.15 0.14 -15.64
N ARG A 138 19.28 -0.22 -15.03
CA ARG A 138 20.13 0.70 -14.28
C ARG A 138 20.58 1.89 -15.11
N LYS A 139 21.03 1.63 -16.35
CA LYS A 139 21.40 2.70 -17.29
C LYS A 139 20.20 3.57 -17.66
N TYR A 140 19.06 2.94 -17.95
CA TYR A 140 17.83 3.65 -18.28
C TYR A 140 17.40 4.59 -17.14
N VAL A 141 17.39 4.12 -15.88
CA VAL A 141 16.96 4.96 -14.76
C VAL A 141 17.91 6.13 -14.52
N GLN A 142 19.23 5.93 -14.69
CA GLN A 142 20.23 6.99 -14.59
C GLN A 142 20.05 8.08 -15.64
N GLU A 143 19.66 7.72 -16.86
CA GLU A 143 19.53 8.64 -17.99
C GLU A 143 18.16 9.33 -18.04
N ASN A 144 17.12 8.74 -17.44
CA ASN A 144 15.73 9.16 -17.65
C ASN A 144 15.01 9.61 -16.37
N PHE A 145 15.67 9.63 -15.21
CA PHE A 145 15.08 10.15 -13.97
C PHE A 145 15.90 11.29 -13.39
N GLN A 146 15.19 12.24 -12.78
CA GLN A 146 15.75 13.37 -12.08
C GLN A 146 15.28 13.36 -10.63
N ARG A 147 16.20 13.71 -9.72
CA ARG A 147 15.85 14.01 -8.33
C ARG A 147 15.26 15.41 -8.25
N VAL A 148 14.09 15.50 -7.64
CA VAL A 148 13.41 16.76 -7.34
C VAL A 148 13.10 16.80 -5.85
N TRP A 149 13.24 17.98 -5.25
CA TRP A 149 12.88 18.17 -3.85
C TRP A 149 11.36 18.05 -3.70
N TYR A 150 10.89 17.17 -2.83
CA TYR A 150 9.48 17.08 -2.46
C TYR A 150 9.29 17.74 -1.10
N ASP A 151 8.50 18.81 -1.08
CA ASP A 151 8.21 19.57 0.12
C ASP A 151 6.85 19.14 0.68
N ASP A 152 6.84 18.45 1.82
CA ASP A 152 5.62 18.14 2.56
C ASP A 152 5.18 19.39 3.34
N LEU A 153 4.86 20.45 2.60
CA LEU A 153 4.28 21.70 3.09
C LEU A 153 2.84 21.45 3.56
N LYS A 154 2.68 20.63 4.59
CA LYS A 154 1.44 20.52 5.38
C LYS A 154 1.38 21.71 6.33
N THR A 155 0.91 22.83 5.82
CA THR A 155 0.60 24.00 6.63
C THR A 155 -0.62 23.74 7.52
N SER A 156 -0.40 23.65 8.85
CA SER A 156 -1.21 24.32 9.88
C SER A 156 -0.75 23.95 11.30
N ALA A 157 -0.76 24.95 12.17
CA ALA A 157 -0.50 24.95 13.62
C ALA A 157 0.96 25.10 14.10
N GLY A 158 1.40 26.36 14.18
CA GLY A 158 1.98 26.89 15.41
C GLY A 158 3.34 26.35 15.85
N THR A 159 4.40 26.61 15.08
CA THR A 159 5.72 27.05 15.56
C THR A 159 6.57 27.26 14.33
N GLY A 160 6.80 28.53 13.98
CA GLY A 160 7.57 28.88 12.81
C GLY A 160 8.98 28.31 12.88
N ASN A 161 9.34 27.54 11.87
CA ASN A 161 10.70 27.55 11.38
C ASN A 161 10.70 28.18 9.98
N PRO A 162 11.65 29.07 9.68
CA PRO A 162 11.79 29.63 8.34
C PRO A 162 11.99 28.51 7.32
N LEU A 163 11.50 28.74 6.11
CA LEU A 163 11.73 27.94 4.89
C LEU A 163 13.21 27.88 4.45
N ASP A 164 14.14 28.14 5.37
CA ASP A 164 15.56 28.36 5.09
C ASP A 164 16.49 27.41 5.89
N GLU A 165 16.00 26.71 6.93
CA GLU A 165 16.86 25.82 7.73
C GLU A 165 16.13 24.54 8.17
N GLY A 166 16.22 23.49 7.33
CA GLY A 166 15.95 22.11 7.74
C GLY A 166 14.53 21.57 7.49
N GLY A 167 13.93 21.90 6.35
CA GLY A 167 12.62 21.37 5.95
C GLY A 167 12.57 19.84 5.96
N HIS A 168 11.46 19.27 6.46
CA HIS A 168 11.15 17.83 6.42
C HIS A 168 10.79 17.35 5.01
N GLY A 169 11.49 17.84 3.98
CA GLY A 169 11.34 17.39 2.61
C GLY A 169 12.21 16.18 2.32
N VAL A 170 11.85 15.44 1.28
CA VAL A 170 12.61 14.30 0.78
C VAL A 170 12.89 14.48 -0.70
N TYR A 171 14.02 13.99 -1.18
CA TYR A 171 14.21 13.90 -2.62
C TYR A 171 13.38 12.74 -3.15
N ILE A 172 12.58 13.01 -4.18
CA ILE A 172 11.90 11.98 -4.97
C ILE A 172 12.51 11.92 -6.36
N TYR A 173 12.30 10.80 -7.05
CA TYR A 173 12.66 10.66 -8.45
C TYR A 173 11.42 10.84 -9.31
N LEU A 174 11.55 11.64 -10.37
CA LEU A 174 10.53 11.80 -11.41
C LEU A 174 11.18 11.55 -12.77
N ARG A 175 10.44 10.99 -13.71
CA ARG A 175 10.89 10.86 -15.10
C ARG A 175 11.23 12.24 -15.65
N ALA A 176 12.38 12.33 -16.28
CA ALA A 176 12.88 13.57 -16.84
C ALA A 176 12.00 13.98 -18.02
N ASP A 177 11.40 15.16 -17.89
CA ASP A 177 10.75 15.88 -18.98
C ASP A 177 11.11 17.37 -18.91
N ARG A 178 10.58 18.16 -19.85
CA ARG A 178 10.90 19.59 -19.92
C ARG A 178 10.54 20.37 -18.64
N ASN A 179 9.45 20.01 -17.96
CA ASN A 179 8.99 20.69 -16.76
C ASN A 179 9.71 20.18 -15.52
N VAL A 180 9.86 18.85 -15.37
CA VAL A 180 10.61 18.22 -14.27
C VAL A 180 12.05 18.72 -14.24
N CYS A 181 12.69 18.87 -15.41
CA CYS A 181 14.05 19.41 -15.47
C CYS A 181 14.18 20.88 -15.06
N ARG A 182 13.07 21.64 -15.07
CA ARG A 182 13.01 23.06 -14.69
C ARG A 182 12.42 23.28 -13.30
N ALA A 183 11.90 22.23 -12.67
CA ALA A 183 11.29 22.30 -11.36
C ALA A 183 12.37 22.26 -10.30
N ASP A 184 12.25 23.16 -9.32
CA ASP A 184 13.10 23.17 -8.14
C ASP A 184 12.45 22.34 -7.02
N ALA A 185 11.12 22.28 -6.98
CA ALA A 185 10.38 21.49 -6.00
C ALA A 185 9.08 20.88 -6.56
N VAL A 186 8.58 19.87 -5.84
CA VAL A 186 7.23 19.32 -5.92
C VAL A 186 6.50 19.66 -4.63
N ILE A 187 5.29 20.20 -4.76
CA ILE A 187 4.42 20.56 -3.63
C ILE A 187 3.06 19.92 -3.85
N THR A 188 2.46 19.35 -2.82
CA THR A 188 1.09 18.82 -2.90
C THR A 188 0.08 19.94 -2.65
N VAL A 189 -0.88 20.08 -3.56
CA VAL A 189 -2.00 21.02 -3.43
C VAL A 189 -2.91 20.56 -2.30
N SER A 190 -3.31 21.50 -1.44
CA SER A 190 -4.31 21.25 -0.39
C SER A 190 -5.51 22.19 -0.54
N GLY A 191 -6.71 21.60 -0.53
CA GLY A 191 -7.99 22.28 -0.70
C GLY A 191 -8.44 22.42 -2.17
N ASP A 192 -9.67 22.91 -2.36
CA ASP A 192 -10.34 23.01 -3.67
C ASP A 192 -10.26 24.42 -4.28
N SER A 193 -9.48 25.34 -3.71
CA SER A 193 -9.48 26.76 -4.12
C SER A 193 -9.03 27.03 -5.55
N MET A 194 -8.28 26.11 -6.15
CA MET A 194 -7.79 26.22 -7.54
C MET A 194 -8.52 25.26 -8.49
N GLU A 195 -9.62 24.64 -8.05
CA GLU A 195 -10.46 23.84 -8.94
C GLU A 195 -11.16 24.73 -9.99
N PRO A 196 -11.33 24.24 -11.23
CA PRO A 196 -11.07 22.87 -11.70
C PRO A 196 -9.65 22.60 -12.21
N ASP A 197 -8.76 23.59 -12.19
CA ASP A 197 -7.44 23.47 -12.84
C ASP A 197 -6.43 22.69 -11.99
N LEU A 198 -6.51 22.81 -10.66
CA LEU A 198 -5.73 22.04 -9.69
C LEU A 198 -6.66 21.48 -8.60
N HIS A 199 -6.57 20.18 -8.35
CA HIS A 199 -7.40 19.49 -7.36
C HIS A 199 -6.62 19.24 -6.06
N ASP A 200 -7.37 19.06 -4.96
CA ASP A 200 -6.80 18.61 -3.69
C ASP A 200 -6.05 17.29 -3.87
N GLY A 201 -4.79 17.25 -3.42
CA GLY A 201 -3.91 16.09 -3.55
C GLY A 201 -3.09 16.03 -4.85
N ASP A 202 -3.27 16.96 -5.79
CA ASP A 202 -2.40 17.05 -6.96
C ASP A 202 -0.99 17.47 -6.54
N ASP A 203 0.02 16.77 -7.06
CA ASP A 203 1.41 17.21 -6.92
C ASP A 203 1.76 18.16 -8.05
N ILE A 204 2.24 19.35 -7.73
CA ILE A 204 2.61 20.39 -8.70
C ILE A 204 4.11 20.61 -8.75
N LEU A 205 4.63 20.84 -9.96
CA LEU A 205 6.00 21.22 -10.23
C LEU A 205 6.15 22.74 -10.06
N VAL A 206 7.06 23.15 -9.20
CA VAL A 206 7.31 24.55 -8.87
C VAL A 206 8.72 24.93 -9.30
N GLN A 207 8.81 26.03 -10.07
CA GLN A 207 10.06 26.70 -10.37
C GLN A 207 10.20 27.92 -9.45
N TYR A 208 11.23 27.96 -8.62
CA TYR A 208 11.47 29.04 -7.69
C TYR A 208 11.68 30.36 -8.41
N ALA A 209 11.01 31.39 -7.91
CA ALA A 209 11.05 32.74 -8.45
C ALA A 209 10.59 33.73 -7.38
N ASP A 210 11.32 34.82 -7.20
CA ASP A 210 10.97 35.86 -6.22
C ASP A 210 9.74 36.69 -6.64
N ALA A 211 9.39 36.65 -7.93
CA ALA A 211 8.21 37.28 -8.49
C ALA A 211 7.76 36.55 -9.76
N ILE A 212 6.44 36.57 -10.03
CA ILE A 212 5.82 35.99 -11.23
C ILE A 212 4.97 37.04 -11.95
N SER A 213 4.59 36.77 -13.19
CA SER A 213 3.81 37.69 -14.01
C SER A 213 2.32 37.63 -13.66
N PRO A 214 1.56 38.73 -13.79
CA PRO A 214 0.11 38.69 -13.71
C PRO A 214 -0.50 37.64 -14.65
N GLY A 215 -1.45 36.86 -14.13
CA GLY A 215 -2.06 35.71 -14.81
C GLY A 215 -1.32 34.38 -14.64
N GLU A 216 -0.15 34.36 -13.98
CA GLU A 216 0.55 33.11 -13.66
C GLU A 216 0.08 32.53 -12.31
N VAL A 217 -0.03 31.20 -12.24
CA VAL A 217 -0.27 30.49 -10.98
C VAL A 217 1.06 30.32 -10.24
N GLY A 218 1.06 30.67 -8.95
CA GLY A 218 2.23 30.59 -8.09
C GLY A 218 1.92 29.99 -6.73
N VAL A 219 3.01 29.69 -6.03
CA VAL A 219 3.00 29.33 -4.61
C VAL A 219 3.47 30.54 -3.81
N PHE A 220 2.67 30.92 -2.83
CA PHE A 220 2.87 32.09 -1.99
C PHE A 220 2.83 31.69 -0.52
N VAL A 221 3.54 32.42 0.32
CA VAL A 221 3.42 32.31 1.77
C VAL A 221 3.00 33.68 2.30
N ALA A 222 1.84 33.75 2.95
CA ALA A 222 1.34 34.96 3.62
C ALA A 222 1.06 34.63 5.09
N ASP A 223 1.59 35.44 6.01
CA ASP A 223 1.45 35.26 7.46
C ASP A 223 1.82 33.84 7.98
N GLY A 224 2.71 33.15 7.26
CA GLY A 224 3.15 31.79 7.59
C GLY A 224 2.26 30.67 7.04
N GLU A 225 1.18 31.00 6.32
CA GLU A 225 0.32 30.06 5.62
C GLU A 225 0.65 30.01 4.12
N GLY A 226 0.64 28.81 3.54
CA GLY A 226 0.96 28.57 2.14
C GLY A 226 -0.28 28.59 1.26
N PHE A 227 -0.19 29.25 0.11
CA PHE A 227 -1.30 29.42 -0.83
C PHE A 227 -0.84 29.10 -2.26
N VAL A 228 -1.63 28.30 -2.96
CA VAL A 228 -1.55 28.19 -4.43
C VAL A 228 -2.66 29.04 -5.03
N LYS A 229 -2.29 30.06 -5.80
CA LYS A 229 -3.20 31.08 -6.35
C LYS A 229 -2.70 31.63 -7.68
N GLU A 230 -3.59 32.17 -8.49
CA GLU A 230 -3.22 33.01 -9.63
C GLU A 230 -2.86 34.42 -9.14
N TYR A 231 -1.73 34.95 -9.58
CA TYR A 231 -1.33 36.31 -9.26
C TYR A 231 -1.98 37.32 -10.21
N GLN A 232 -2.58 38.37 -9.66
CA GLN A 232 -3.07 39.53 -10.39
C GLN A 232 -2.61 40.83 -9.71
N PRO A 233 -2.62 41.98 -10.41
CA PRO A 233 -2.16 43.25 -9.82
C PRO A 233 -2.98 43.70 -8.61
N ASP A 234 -4.22 43.22 -8.48
CA ASP A 234 -5.11 43.53 -7.36
C ASP A 234 -5.02 42.52 -6.21
N GLY A 235 -4.40 41.34 -6.39
CA GLY A 235 -4.27 40.35 -5.33
C GLY A 235 -4.04 38.92 -5.81
N LEU A 236 -4.24 37.95 -4.91
CA LEU A 236 -4.18 36.53 -5.22
C LEU A 236 -5.57 35.96 -5.45
N HIS A 237 -5.80 35.43 -6.65
CA HIS A 237 -7.08 34.93 -7.12
C HIS A 237 -7.16 33.41 -7.02
N SER A 238 -8.31 32.94 -6.57
CA SER A 238 -8.71 31.53 -6.62
C SER A 238 -9.44 31.28 -7.93
N HIS A 239 -9.19 30.14 -8.59
CA HIS A 239 -9.99 29.73 -9.75
C HIS A 239 -11.38 29.23 -9.35
N ASN A 240 -11.50 28.73 -8.12
CA ASN A 240 -12.78 28.37 -7.53
C ASN A 240 -13.48 29.60 -6.97
N SER A 241 -14.61 29.98 -7.60
CA SER A 241 -15.39 31.18 -7.26
C SER A 241 -15.99 31.20 -5.85
N LYS A 242 -15.92 30.09 -5.09
CA LYS A 242 -16.32 30.06 -3.67
C LYS A 242 -15.40 30.90 -2.78
N TYR A 243 -14.18 31.15 -3.24
CA TYR A 243 -13.14 31.82 -2.46
C TYR A 243 -12.98 33.28 -2.92
N PRO A 244 -12.99 34.26 -2.00
CA PRO A 244 -12.74 35.65 -2.35
C PRO A 244 -11.28 35.88 -2.75
N VAL A 245 -11.03 37.00 -3.44
CA VAL A 245 -9.68 37.47 -3.75
C VAL A 245 -8.98 37.86 -2.45
N LEU A 246 -7.73 37.42 -2.30
CA LEU A 246 -6.89 37.81 -1.18
C LEU A 246 -6.13 39.09 -1.58
N HIS A 247 -6.50 40.19 -0.94
CA HIS A 247 -5.84 41.48 -1.11
C HIS A 247 -4.83 41.68 0.03
N PHE A 248 -3.65 42.17 -0.33
CA PHE A 248 -2.57 42.42 0.62
C PHE A 248 -2.13 43.88 0.50
N ASN A 249 -1.77 44.47 1.64
CA ASN A 249 -1.25 45.82 1.76
C ASN A 249 0.27 45.78 2.02
N ASP A 250 0.91 46.95 2.00
CA ASP A 250 2.37 47.07 2.23
C ASP A 250 2.83 46.57 3.62
N ASP A 251 1.92 46.47 4.59
CA ASP A 251 2.20 45.95 5.94
C ASP A 251 2.11 44.41 6.04
N ASP A 252 1.54 43.73 5.04
CA ASP A 252 1.33 42.29 5.06
C ASP A 252 2.59 41.54 4.62
N ASN A 253 2.99 40.50 5.36
CA ASN A 253 4.18 39.72 5.04
C ASN A 253 3.87 38.62 4.03
N VAL A 254 3.91 38.97 2.74
CA VAL A 254 3.68 38.05 1.62
C VAL A 254 4.97 37.78 0.86
N ARG A 255 5.26 36.51 0.64
CA ARG A 255 6.43 36.05 -0.13
C ARG A 255 6.01 35.14 -1.27
N CYS A 256 6.51 35.40 -2.47
CA CYS A 256 6.44 34.45 -3.58
C CYS A 256 7.50 33.36 -3.38
N ILE A 257 7.10 32.09 -3.49
CA ILE A 257 8.00 30.94 -3.46
C ILE A 257 8.42 30.57 -4.88
N GLY A 258 7.47 30.59 -5.81
CA GLY A 258 7.75 30.28 -7.20
C GLY A 258 6.50 30.13 -8.05
N ARG A 259 6.73 29.86 -9.33
CA ARG A 259 5.71 29.65 -10.35
C ARG A 259 5.36 28.16 -10.46
N VAL A 260 4.08 27.86 -10.58
CA VAL A 260 3.60 26.53 -10.95
C VAL A 260 3.80 26.31 -12.44
N ILE A 261 4.58 25.29 -12.81
CA ILE A 261 4.94 25.01 -14.21
C ILE A 261 4.27 23.74 -14.76
N GLY A 262 3.55 22.99 -13.91
CA GLY A 262 2.74 21.84 -14.33
C GLY A 262 2.30 20.97 -13.15
N ILE A 263 1.44 20.00 -13.43
CA ILE A 263 1.07 18.92 -12.51
C ILE A 263 2.00 17.72 -12.78
N VAL A 264 2.40 17.00 -11.74
CA VAL A 264 3.17 15.76 -11.84
C VAL A 264 2.26 14.66 -12.39
N PRO A 265 2.56 14.11 -13.58
CA PRO A 265 1.80 13.00 -14.13
C PRO A 265 1.93 11.74 -13.26
N ILE A 266 0.89 10.93 -13.18
CA ILE A 266 0.90 9.66 -12.41
C ILE A 266 2.01 8.72 -12.92
N ASP A 267 2.25 8.69 -14.23
CA ASP A 267 3.26 7.85 -14.89
C ASP A 267 4.67 8.45 -14.87
N ALA A 268 4.83 9.68 -14.35
CA ALA A 268 6.14 10.27 -14.12
C ALA A 268 6.86 9.67 -12.89
N ARG A 269 6.12 9.02 -11.99
CA ARG A 269 6.71 8.31 -10.84
C ARG A 269 7.34 6.98 -11.29
N PRO A 270 8.45 6.53 -10.65
CA PRO A 270 9.06 5.25 -10.97
C PRO A 270 8.11 4.08 -10.66
N THR A 271 8.22 3.00 -11.43
CA THR A 271 7.70 1.68 -11.05
C THR A 271 8.51 1.12 -9.88
N GLU A 272 8.00 0.08 -9.21
CA GLU A 272 8.71 -0.56 -8.09
C GLU A 272 10.12 -1.04 -8.47
N MET A 273 10.29 -1.61 -9.67
CA MET A 273 11.60 -2.05 -10.15
C MET A 273 12.56 -0.89 -10.42
N GLU A 274 12.06 0.22 -10.98
CA GLU A 274 12.88 1.41 -11.23
C GLU A 274 13.27 2.10 -9.92
N GLN A 275 12.34 2.19 -8.96
CA GLN A 275 12.61 2.76 -7.64
C GLN A 275 13.69 1.99 -6.90
N ALA A 276 13.66 0.65 -6.94
CA ALA A 276 14.69 -0.18 -6.31
C ALA A 276 16.11 0.11 -6.86
N GLU A 277 16.25 0.22 -8.20
CA GLU A 277 17.55 0.58 -8.80
C GLU A 277 17.98 2.01 -8.46
N LEU A 278 17.05 2.96 -8.37
CA LEU A 278 17.33 4.34 -7.97
C LEU A 278 17.79 4.45 -6.51
N ASP A 279 17.18 3.67 -5.60
CA ASP A 279 17.56 3.61 -4.19
C ASP A 279 18.96 3.00 -4.03
N ASP A 280 19.27 1.92 -4.76
CA ASP A 280 20.60 1.31 -4.79
C ASP A 280 21.67 2.30 -5.27
N LEU A 281 21.37 3.04 -6.33
CA LEU A 281 22.26 4.10 -6.85
C LEU A 281 22.51 5.21 -5.83
N GLN A 282 21.48 5.60 -5.09
CA GLN A 282 21.60 6.60 -4.02
C GLN A 282 22.45 6.09 -2.86
N HIS A 283 22.27 4.85 -2.44
CA HIS A 283 23.09 4.23 -1.40
C HIS A 283 24.56 4.13 -1.81
N GLU A 284 24.86 3.74 -3.05
CA GLU A 284 26.23 3.72 -3.57
C GLU A 284 26.86 5.11 -3.61
N ALA A 285 26.11 6.13 -4.01
CA ALA A 285 26.60 7.51 -4.03
C ALA A 285 26.92 8.01 -2.62
N ALA A 286 26.07 7.69 -1.64
CA ALA A 286 26.27 8.07 -0.23
C ALA A 286 27.51 7.41 0.41
N GLN A 287 27.89 6.22 -0.02
CA GLN A 287 29.09 5.52 0.50
C GLN A 287 30.42 6.04 -0.09
N ARG A 288 30.37 6.81 -1.18
CA ARG A 288 31.55 7.39 -1.84
C ARG A 288 31.95 8.77 -1.28
N HIS A 289 31.13 9.34 -0.42
CA HIS A 289 31.33 10.64 0.24
C HIS A 289 31.58 10.46 1.73
#